data_AF-A0A1Y3ECS3-F1
#
_entry.id   AF-A0A1Y3ECS3-F1
#
_cell.length_a   1.000
_cell.length_b   1.000
_cell.length_c   1.000
_cell.angle_alpha   90.00
_cell.angle_beta   90.00
_cell.angle_gamma   90.00
#
_symmetry.space_group_name_H-M   'P 1'
#
loop_
_entity.id
_entity.type
_entity.pdbx_description
1 polymer ?
#
loop_
_entity_poly.entity_id
_entity_poly.type
_entity_poly.pdbx_seq_one_letter_code
_entity_poly.pdbx_strand_id
1 'polypeptide(L)'
;MTDDSYTLQQAIRLERIMLKTCDFMVNVPTIHTFLSQYLCKLEANTSTRCLALYLSNLALMEYKCVQYMPSELAAASAALSFKMSGDSSIGKRLEACSGYNMTTLKPIMRLLLVLYSNAAWGELKAAK
;
A
#
# COMPACT_ATOMS: atom_id res chain seq x y z
N MET A 1 -14.72 8.61 16.69
CA MET A 1 -15.96 8.47 15.90
C MET A 1 -16.67 9.81 16.07
N THR A 2 -17.01 10.51 14.98
CA THR A 2 -17.46 11.92 15.00
C THR A 2 -18.60 12.16 16.01
N ASP A 3 -18.32 12.93 17.06
CA ASP A 3 -19.24 13.32 18.15
C ASP A 3 -20.41 14.18 17.63
N ASP A 4 -21.44 13.54 17.04
CA ASP A 4 -22.73 14.13 16.61
C ASP A 4 -22.63 15.45 15.82
N SER A 5 -21.48 15.74 15.22
CA SER A 5 -21.18 17.03 14.60
C SER A 5 -21.89 17.22 13.26
N TYR A 6 -22.45 16.14 12.71
CA TYR A 6 -23.10 16.13 11.41
C TYR A 6 -24.49 15.51 11.52
N THR A 7 -25.48 16.22 11.00
CA THR A 7 -26.82 15.66 10.84
C THR A 7 -26.83 14.63 9.70
N LEU A 8 -27.70 13.63 9.80
CA LEU A 8 -27.85 12.58 8.78
C LEU A 8 -28.10 13.15 7.36
N GLN A 9 -28.82 14.27 7.27
CA GLN A 9 -29.04 15.01 6.02
C GLN A 9 -27.74 15.55 5.41
N GLN A 10 -26.80 16.03 6.25
CA GLN A 10 -25.50 16.52 5.81
C GLN A 10 -24.62 15.37 5.31
N ALA A 11 -24.62 14.23 6.01
CA ALA A 11 -23.89 13.04 5.58
C ALA A 11 -24.34 12.53 4.19
N ILE A 12 -25.66 12.41 3.98
CA ILE A 12 -26.22 11.99 2.67
C ILE A 12 -25.90 13.02 1.58
N ARG A 13 -25.93 14.32 1.91
CA ARG A 13 -25.57 15.36 0.95
C ARG A 13 -24.10 15.24 0.52
N LEU A 14 -23.20 15.00 1.48
CA LEU A 14 -21.78 14.81 1.20
C LEU A 14 -21.53 13.55 0.38
N GLU A 15 -22.19 12.44 0.70
CA GLU A 15 -22.11 11.20 -0.07
C GLU A 15 -22.49 11.41 -1.53
N ARG A 16 -23.61 12.08 -1.80
CA ARG A 16 -24.03 12.39 -3.18
C ARG A 16 -23.04 13.28 -3.91
N ILE A 17 -22.42 14.25 -3.24
CA ILE A 17 -21.40 15.11 -3.84
C ILE A 17 -20.17 14.27 -4.19
N MET A 18 -19.68 13.43 -3.26
CA MET A 18 -18.53 12.54 -3.48
C MET A 18 -18.75 11.58 -4.65
N LEU A 19 -19.89 10.89 -4.68
CA LEU A 19 -20.22 9.96 -5.78
C LEU A 19 -20.31 10.68 -7.12
N LYS A 20 -20.88 11.88 -7.14
CA LYS A 20 -20.96 12.70 -8.36
C LYS A 20 -19.59 13.19 -8.82
N THR A 21 -18.70 13.58 -7.90
CA THR A 21 -17.33 14.00 -8.26
C THR A 21 -16.47 12.85 -8.77
N CYS A 22 -16.75 11.61 -8.34
CA CYS A 22 -16.07 10.42 -8.83
C CYS A 22 -16.73 9.82 -10.08
N ASP A 23 -17.74 10.47 -10.68
CA ASP A 23 -18.55 9.94 -11.79
C ASP A 23 -19.07 8.51 -11.53
N PHE A 24 -19.38 8.19 -10.26
CA PHE A 24 -19.77 6.85 -9.80
C PHE A 24 -18.73 5.74 -10.09
N MET A 25 -17.49 6.09 -10.42
CA MET A 25 -16.37 5.15 -10.62
C MET A 25 -15.71 4.77 -9.29
N VAL A 26 -16.37 3.89 -8.52
CA VAL A 26 -15.87 3.44 -7.20
C VAL A 26 -14.95 2.20 -7.31
N ASN A 27 -14.94 1.52 -8.45
CA ASN A 27 -14.19 0.26 -8.65
C ASN A 27 -12.73 0.46 -9.11
N VAL A 28 -12.01 1.42 -8.51
CA VAL A 28 -10.63 1.71 -8.90
C VAL A 28 -9.68 0.66 -8.29
N PRO A 29 -8.77 0.05 -9.07
CA PRO A 29 -7.84 -0.93 -8.55
C PRO A 29 -6.87 -0.28 -7.55
N THR A 30 -6.95 -0.71 -6.29
CA THR A 30 -6.11 -0.20 -5.21
C THR A 30 -4.81 -1.00 -5.09
N ILE A 31 -3.84 -0.47 -4.34
CA ILE A 31 -2.57 -1.15 -4.03
C ILE A 31 -2.84 -2.57 -3.49
N HIS A 32 -3.85 -2.73 -2.63
CA HIS A 32 -4.22 -4.02 -2.05
C HIS A 32 -4.70 -5.05 -3.08
N THR A 33 -5.39 -4.61 -4.15
CA THR A 33 -5.85 -5.51 -5.21
C THR A 33 -4.68 -6.14 -5.96
N PHE A 34 -3.67 -5.34 -6.33
CA PHE A 34 -2.44 -5.86 -6.96
C PHE A 34 -1.58 -6.67 -5.98
N LEU A 35 -1.46 -6.21 -4.75
CA LEU A 35 -0.66 -6.87 -3.71
C LEU A 35 -1.19 -8.28 -3.40
N SER A 36 -2.50 -8.45 -3.28
CA SER A 36 -3.10 -9.77 -3.05
C SER A 36 -2.84 -10.73 -4.22
N GLN A 37 -2.92 -10.25 -5.46
CA GLN A 37 -2.58 -11.04 -6.65
C GLN A 37 -1.11 -11.48 -6.65
N TYR A 38 -0.18 -10.58 -6.33
CA TYR A 38 1.25 -10.91 -6.26
C TYR A 38 1.57 -11.89 -5.13
N LEU A 39 1.01 -11.69 -3.94
CA LEU A 39 1.22 -12.58 -2.79
C LEU A 39 0.59 -13.96 -2.98
N CYS A 40 -0.47 -14.05 -3.79
CA CYS A 40 -1.06 -15.33 -4.18
C CYS A 40 -0.13 -16.06 -5.17
N LYS A 41 0.29 -15.40 -6.25
CA LYS A 41 1.20 -15.99 -7.26
C LYS A 41 2.58 -16.38 -6.71
N LEU A 42 3.07 -15.63 -5.72
CA LEU A 42 4.37 -15.88 -5.11
C LEU A 42 4.32 -16.84 -3.92
N GLU A 43 3.13 -17.36 -3.58
CA GLU A 43 2.92 -18.29 -2.46
C GLU A 43 3.53 -17.76 -1.15
N ALA A 44 3.28 -16.49 -0.84
CA ALA A 44 3.86 -15.83 0.32
C ALA A 44 3.47 -16.53 1.64
N ASN A 45 4.38 -16.60 2.60
CA ASN A 45 4.06 -17.01 3.97
C ASN A 45 3.17 -15.96 4.65
N THR A 46 2.41 -16.36 5.68
CA THR A 46 1.52 -15.47 6.43
C THR A 46 2.25 -14.25 6.97
N SER A 47 3.44 -14.43 7.56
CA SER A 47 4.26 -13.33 8.06
C SER A 47 4.67 -12.36 6.96
N THR A 48 5.04 -12.87 5.78
CA THR A 48 5.41 -12.05 4.62
C THR A 48 4.19 -11.30 4.07
N ARG A 49 3.00 -11.90 4.06
CA ARG A 49 1.75 -11.23 3.68
C ARG A 49 1.41 -10.08 4.63
N CYS A 50 1.49 -10.31 5.94
CA CYS A 50 1.23 -9.28 6.95
C CYS A 50 2.22 -8.11 6.79
N LEU A 51 3.50 -8.40 6.59
CA LEU A 51 4.51 -7.37 6.37
C LEU A 51 4.25 -6.57 5.08
N ALA A 52 3.86 -7.23 4.00
CA ALA A 52 3.55 -6.57 2.73
C ALA A 52 2.32 -5.67 2.85
N LEU A 53 1.29 -6.12 3.55
CA LEU A 53 0.11 -5.32 3.86
C LEU A 53 0.47 -4.11 4.73
N TYR A 54 1.30 -4.29 5.75
CA TYR A 54 1.77 -3.20 6.59
C TYR A 54 2.52 -2.13 5.79
N LEU A 55 3.47 -2.54 4.94
CA LEU A 55 4.20 -1.62 4.06
C LEU A 55 3.28 -0.90 3.07
N SER A 56 2.26 -1.57 2.55
CA SER A 56 1.28 -0.94 1.66
C SER A 56 0.43 0.12 2.37
N ASN A 57 0.07 -0.11 3.63
CA ASN A 57 -0.63 0.88 4.45
C ASN A 57 0.27 2.08 4.77
N LEU A 58 1.55 1.84 5.08
CA LEU A 58 2.52 2.93 5.25
C LEU A 58 2.66 3.77 3.97
N ALA A 59 2.63 3.12 2.80
CA ALA A 59 2.65 3.82 1.53
C ALA A 59 1.43 4.73 1.35
N LEU A 60 0.24 4.28 1.78
CA LEU A 60 -1.01 5.05 1.68
C LEU A 60 -1.00 6.29 2.59
N MET A 61 -0.29 6.24 3.71
CA MET A 61 -0.17 7.36 4.66
C MET A 61 0.81 8.44 4.18
N GLU A 62 1.78 8.09 3.31
CA GLU A 62 2.81 9.02 2.86
C GLU A 62 2.43 9.68 1.52
N TYR A 63 2.33 11.01 1.52
CA TYR A 63 1.98 11.79 0.32
C TYR A 63 2.97 11.59 -0.84
N LYS A 64 4.25 11.34 -0.55
CA LYS A 64 5.29 11.07 -1.57
C LYS A 64 5.02 9.78 -2.35
N CYS A 65 4.20 8.87 -1.85
CA CYS A 65 3.85 7.65 -2.56
C CYS A 65 2.78 7.87 -3.63
N VAL A 66 2.04 8.98 -3.57
CA VAL A 66 0.95 9.30 -4.52
C VAL A 66 1.44 9.45 -5.96
N GLN A 67 2.73 9.78 -6.14
CA GLN A 67 3.34 9.92 -7.48
C GLN A 67 3.59 8.59 -8.20
N TYR A 68 3.50 7.44 -7.51
CA TYR A 68 3.74 6.12 -8.09
C TYR A 68 2.43 5.40 -8.40
N MET A 69 2.46 4.48 -9.37
CA MET A 69 1.29 3.68 -9.66
C MET A 69 1.02 2.66 -8.55
N PRO A 70 -0.25 2.32 -8.28
CA PRO A 70 -0.59 1.35 -7.24
C PRO A 70 -0.01 -0.05 -7.50
N SER A 71 0.19 -0.42 -8.77
CA SER A 71 0.86 -1.67 -9.17
C SER A 71 2.36 -1.67 -8.83
N GLU A 72 3.06 -0.57 -9.04
CA GLU A 72 4.47 -0.40 -8.69
C GLU A 72 4.68 -0.43 -7.17
N LEU A 73 3.82 0.28 -6.42
CA LEU A 73 3.84 0.28 -4.96
C LEU A 73 3.58 -1.12 -4.39
N ALA A 74 2.60 -1.85 -4.95
CA ALA A 74 2.32 -3.22 -4.56
C ALA A 74 3.51 -4.16 -4.84
N ALA A 75 4.13 -4.06 -6.02
CA ALA A 75 5.29 -4.85 -6.38
C ALA A 75 6.50 -4.53 -5.48
N ALA A 76 6.78 -3.26 -5.21
CA ALA A 76 7.85 -2.84 -4.32
C ALA A 76 7.64 -3.30 -2.88
N SER A 77 6.41 -3.22 -2.38
CA SER A 77 6.05 -3.67 -1.03
C SER A 77 6.24 -5.18 -0.88
N ALA A 78 5.73 -5.97 -1.85
CA ALA A 78 5.95 -7.41 -1.88
C ALA A 78 7.45 -7.76 -1.96
N ALA A 79 8.19 -7.12 -2.88
CA ALA A 79 9.64 -7.32 -3.04
C ALA A 79 10.40 -7.09 -1.73
N LEU A 80 10.06 -6.02 -1.00
CA LEU A 80 10.71 -5.66 0.25
C LEU A 80 10.39 -6.68 1.35
N SER A 81 9.13 -7.11 1.50
CA SER A 81 8.74 -8.11 2.49
C SER A 81 9.42 -9.46 2.28
N PHE A 82 9.54 -9.89 1.03
CA PHE A 82 10.24 -11.12 0.69
C PHE A 82 11.75 -11.03 0.94
N LYS A 83 12.38 -9.90 0.61
CA LYS A 83 13.79 -9.67 0.96
C LYS A 83 14.03 -9.67 2.47
N MET A 84 13.14 -9.05 3.25
CA MET A 84 13.20 -9.08 4.72
C MET A 84 12.98 -10.49 5.29
N SER A 85 12.22 -11.33 4.57
CA SER A 85 12.00 -12.73 4.93
C SER A 85 13.20 -13.64 4.55
N GLY A 86 14.27 -13.09 3.98
CA GLY A 86 15.50 -13.82 3.60
C GLY A 86 15.47 -14.47 2.23
N ASP A 87 14.41 -14.27 1.45
CA ASP A 87 14.20 -15.02 0.21
C ASP A 87 14.77 -14.23 -0.99
N SER A 88 16.02 -14.55 -1.32
CA SER A 88 16.81 -13.83 -2.34
C SER A 88 16.38 -14.15 -3.78
N SER A 89 15.55 -15.18 -3.98
CA SER A 89 15.09 -15.66 -5.28
C SER A 89 13.94 -14.85 -5.88
N ILE A 90 13.31 -13.96 -5.09
CA ILE A 90 12.06 -13.27 -5.48
C ILE A 90 12.22 -12.34 -6.66
N GLY A 91 13.41 -11.77 -6.91
CA GLY A 91 13.60 -10.81 -7.99
C GLY A 91 13.07 -11.31 -9.34
N LYS A 92 13.47 -12.53 -9.73
CA LYS A 92 13.06 -13.13 -11.01
C LYS A 92 11.57 -13.53 -11.03
N ARG A 93 11.06 -14.04 -9.91
CA ARG A 93 9.65 -14.48 -9.80
C ARG A 93 8.68 -13.29 -9.83
N LEU A 94 9.06 -12.20 -9.17
CA LEU A 94 8.29 -10.96 -9.15
C LEU A 94 8.36 -10.25 -10.51
N GLU A 95 9.54 -10.22 -11.16
CA GLU A 95 9.68 -9.73 -12.53
C GLU A 95 8.77 -10.49 -13.50
N ALA A 96 8.71 -11.82 -13.39
CA ALA A 96 7.80 -12.65 -14.20
C ALA A 96 6.30 -12.37 -13.94
N CYS A 97 5.92 -12.03 -12.69
CA CYS A 97 4.52 -11.80 -12.33
C CYS A 97 4.05 -10.35 -12.55
N SER A 98 4.94 -9.38 -12.37
CA SER A 98 4.62 -7.94 -12.35
C SER A 98 5.13 -7.19 -13.58
N GLY A 99 6.10 -7.75 -14.32
CA GLY A 99 6.75 -7.09 -15.45
C GLY A 99 7.73 -5.97 -15.06
N TYR A 100 7.89 -5.68 -13.77
CA TYR A 100 8.76 -4.61 -13.28
C TYR A 100 10.12 -5.14 -12.85
N ASN A 101 11.18 -4.53 -13.39
CA ASN A 101 12.54 -4.80 -12.97
C ASN A 101 12.81 -4.32 -11.54
N MET A 102 13.67 -5.07 -10.84
CA MET A 102 14.08 -4.72 -9.49
C MET A 102 14.81 -3.36 -9.41
N THR A 103 15.40 -2.90 -10.50
CA THR A 103 16.06 -1.58 -10.61
C THR A 103 15.06 -0.43 -10.51
N THR A 104 13.91 -0.57 -11.17
CA THR A 104 12.81 0.42 -11.18
C THR A 104 12.12 0.49 -9.82
N LEU A 105 12.00 -0.65 -9.13
CA LEU A 105 11.38 -0.74 -7.80
C LEU A 105 12.31 -0.26 -6.67
N LYS A 106 13.63 -0.29 -6.87
CA LYS A 106 14.64 0.10 -5.86
C LYS A 106 14.40 1.47 -5.18
N PRO A 107 14.08 2.57 -5.89
CA PRO A 107 13.77 3.84 -5.25
C PRO A 107 12.54 3.76 -4.33
N ILE A 108 11.48 3.07 -4.78
CA ILE A 108 10.25 2.88 -4.01
C ILE A 108 10.52 2.02 -2.77
N MET A 109 11.30 0.94 -2.91
CA MET A 109 11.69 0.10 -1.79
C MET A 109 12.51 0.86 -0.74
N ARG A 110 13.40 1.76 -1.16
CA ARG A 110 14.16 2.62 -0.23
C ARG A 110 13.23 3.58 0.51
N LEU A 111 12.29 4.19 -0.19
CA LEU A 111 11.28 5.07 0.43
C LEU A 111 10.48 4.31 1.49
N LEU A 112 9.97 3.13 1.14
CA LEU A 112 9.24 2.26 2.07
C LEU A 112 10.08 1.83 3.27
N LEU A 113 11.38 1.56 3.08
CA LEU A 113 12.28 1.21 4.17
C LEU A 113 12.50 2.37 5.14
N VAL A 114 12.67 3.59 4.62
CA VAL A 114 12.77 4.81 5.44
C VAL A 114 11.47 5.07 6.19
N LEU A 115 10.32 4.87 5.54
CA LEU A 115 9.02 4.96 6.19
C LEU A 115 8.86 3.91 7.29
N TYR A 116 9.26 2.67 7.03
CA TYR A 116 9.26 1.60 8.01
C TYR A 116 10.13 1.94 9.23
N SER A 117 11.35 2.44 9.01
CA SER A 117 12.20 2.87 10.13
C SER A 117 11.58 4.05 10.87
N ASN A 118 11.00 5.03 10.17
CA ASN A 118 10.40 6.20 10.80
C ASN A 118 9.11 5.85 11.57
N ALA A 119 8.33 4.88 11.09
CA ALA A 119 7.11 4.41 11.74
C ALA A 119 7.41 3.80 13.11
N ALA A 120 8.52 3.07 13.25
CA ALA A 120 9.00 2.56 14.53
C ALA A 120 9.30 3.69 15.55
N TRP A 121 9.63 4.89 15.09
CA TRP A 121 9.81 6.08 15.93
C TRP A 121 8.56 6.97 16.01
N GLY A 122 7.58 6.77 15.13
CA GLY A 122 6.36 7.57 15.03
C GLY A 122 5.31 7.23 16.08
N GLU A 123 5.26 5.97 16.55
CA GLU A 123 4.40 5.56 17.67
C GLU A 123 4.70 6.33 18.97
N LEU A 124 5.93 6.85 19.12
CA LEU A 124 6.30 7.73 20.25
C LEU A 124 5.72 9.15 20.14
N LYS A 125 5.20 9.57 18.98
CA LYS A 125 4.59 10.90 18.78
C LYS A 125 3.07 10.92 18.86
N ALA A 126 2.40 9.77 18.76
CA ALA A 126 0.95 9.67 18.92
C ALA A 126 0.51 9.63 20.40
N ALA A 127 1.45 9.49 21.34
CA ALA A 127 1.22 9.43 22.79
C ALA A 127 1.49 10.79 23.49
N LYS A 128 1.25 11.92 22.83
CA LYS A 128 1.42 13.24 23.44
C LYS A 128 0.27 14.19 23.13
#